data_AF-A0A6C8GT43-F1
#
_entry.id   AF-A0A6C8GT43-F1
#
_cell.length_a   1.000
_cell.length_b   1.000
_cell.length_c   1.000
_cell.angle_alpha   90.00
_cell.angle_beta   90.00
_cell.angle_gamma   90.00
#
_symmetry.space_group_name_H-M   'P 1'
#
loop_
_entity.id
_entity.type
_entity.pdbx_description
1 polymer ?
#
loop_
_entity_poly.entity_id
_entity_poly.type
_entity_poly.pdbx_seq_one_letter_code
_entity_poly.pdbx_strand_id
1 'polypeptide(L)'
;MTPCFGARLVQEGNRLHYLVDRASITGEFSNAESLKLDEVFPHFISQMESMLTTGEMNSRQAHCVTLFHNGFTCEADTLGSYGYVYIAVYPTHR
;
A
#
# COMPACT_ATOMS: atom_id res chain seq x y z
N MET A 1 -1.81 -11.38 8.18
CA MET A 1 -0.68 -12.22 7.75
C MET A 1 0.60 -11.65 8.35
N THR A 2 1.61 -12.49 8.61
CA THR A 2 2.91 -12.07 9.14
C THR A 2 4.01 -12.76 8.33
N PRO A 3 5.05 -12.03 7.86
CA PRO A 3 5.30 -10.61 8.09
C PRO A 3 4.40 -9.67 7.26
N CYS A 4 4.21 -8.44 7.72
CA CYS A 4 3.40 -7.42 7.06
C CYS A 4 3.97 -6.01 7.30
N PHE A 5 4.04 -5.21 6.24
CA PHE A 5 4.35 -3.79 6.27
C PHE A 5 3.06 -2.99 6.10
N GLY A 6 2.68 -2.25 7.13
CA GLY A 6 1.51 -1.35 7.09
C GLY A 6 1.94 0.11 7.03
N ALA A 7 1.21 0.92 6.28
CA ALA A 7 1.44 2.37 6.27
C ALA A 7 0.13 3.16 6.06
N ARG A 8 0.13 4.41 6.52
CA ARG A 8 -0.89 5.40 6.18
C ARG A 8 -0.29 6.49 5.30
N LEU A 9 -0.55 6.40 4.00
CA LEU A 9 -0.09 7.34 2.98
C LEU A 9 -0.95 8.60 2.99
N VAL A 10 -0.33 9.76 2.79
CA VAL A 10 -1.05 11.03 2.62
C VAL A 10 -1.45 11.18 1.16
N GLN A 11 -2.72 11.45 0.90
CA GLN A 11 -3.24 11.70 -0.44
C GLN A 11 -3.33 13.20 -0.71
N GLU A 12 -2.64 13.68 -1.74
CA GLU A 12 -2.75 15.04 -2.28
C GLU A 12 -3.26 14.97 -3.72
N GLY A 13 -4.57 15.19 -3.91
CA GLY A 13 -5.21 14.93 -5.19
C GLY A 13 -5.10 13.43 -5.54
N ASN A 14 -4.37 13.11 -6.61
CA ASN A 14 -4.11 11.72 -7.03
C ASN A 14 -2.69 11.25 -6.68
N ARG A 15 -1.92 12.05 -5.93
CA ARG A 15 -0.57 11.69 -5.48
C ARG A 15 -0.58 11.11 -4.09
N LEU A 16 0.31 10.16 -3.84
CA LEU A 16 0.47 9.49 -2.56
C LEU A 16 1.86 9.73 -1.98
N HIS A 17 1.89 10.21 -0.74
CA HIS A 17 3.12 10.52 -0.02
C HIS A 17 3.32 9.53 1.12
N TYR A 18 4.44 8.82 1.07
CA TYR A 18 4.88 7.95 2.14
C TYR A 18 5.53 8.75 3.27
N LEU A 19 5.15 8.43 4.52
CA LEU A 19 5.72 9.01 5.72
C LEU A 19 6.14 7.89 6.67
N VAL A 20 7.42 7.87 7.04
CA VAL A 20 8.02 6.80 7.85
C VAL A 20 7.43 6.72 9.27
N ASP A 21 7.03 7.85 9.84
CA ASP A 21 6.39 7.93 11.17
C ASP A 21 4.96 7.39 11.18
N ARG A 22 4.40 7.08 10.00
CA ARG A 22 3.07 6.51 9.80
C ARG A 22 3.12 5.09 9.24
N ALA A 23 4.28 4.44 9.37
CA ALA A 23 4.51 3.09 8.92
C ALA A 23 4.86 2.18 10.10
N SER A 24 4.55 0.91 9.97
CA SER A 24 4.85 -0.10 10.97
C SER A 24 5.07 -1.44 10.29
N ILE A 25 5.97 -2.25 10.85
CA ILE A 25 6.14 -3.65 10.45
C ILE A 25 5.59 -4.53 11.57
N THR A 26 4.77 -5.51 11.19
CA THR A 26 4.30 -6.58 12.07
C THR A 26 5.00 -7.87 11.67
N GLY A 27 5.72 -8.50 12.61
CA GLY A 27 6.60 -9.64 12.32
C GLY A 27 7.95 -9.19 11.77
N GLU A 28 8.67 -10.09 11.11
CA GLU A 28 10.00 -9.82 10.55
C GLU A 28 10.08 -10.35 9.12
N PHE A 29 10.43 -9.47 8.19
CA PHE A 29 10.79 -9.87 6.83
C PHE A 29 12.23 -10.37 6.82
N SER A 30 12.53 -11.40 6.04
CA SER A 30 13.92 -11.78 5.78
C SER A 30 14.67 -10.63 5.06
N ASN A 31 16.00 -10.66 5.08
CA ASN A 31 16.81 -9.66 4.37
C ASN A 31 16.48 -9.61 2.86
N ALA A 32 16.26 -10.77 2.24
CA ALA A 32 15.91 -10.86 0.83
C ALA A 32 14.51 -10.28 0.55
N GLU A 33 13.54 -10.54 1.43
CA GLU A 33 12.20 -9.97 1.30
C GLU A 33 12.19 -8.46 1.55
N SER A 34 13.00 -7.95 2.48
CA SER A 34 13.09 -6.52 2.77
C SER A 34 13.65 -5.75 1.56
N LEU A 35 14.74 -6.24 0.97
CA LEU A 35 15.29 -5.64 -0.26
C LEU A 35 14.28 -5.66 -1.40
N LYS A 36 13.53 -6.77 -1.54
CA LYS A 36 12.51 -6.88 -2.56
C LYS A 36 11.30 -5.99 -2.26
N LEU A 37 10.94 -5.81 -0.99
CA LEU A 37 9.88 -4.90 -0.57
C LEU A 37 10.21 -3.46 -1.00
N ASP A 38 11.46 -3.02 -0.79
CA ASP A 38 11.94 -1.71 -1.23
C ASP A 38 11.81 -1.50 -2.74
N GLU A 39 12.03 -2.56 -3.54
CA GLU A 39 11.88 -2.53 -5.00
C GLU A 39 10.41 -2.47 -5.44
N VAL A 40 9.51 -3.23 -4.80
CA VAL A 40 8.10 -3.32 -5.22
C VAL A 40 7.24 -2.19 -4.67
N PHE A 41 7.64 -1.57 -3.57
CA PHE A 41 6.82 -0.57 -2.90
C PHE A 41 6.47 0.64 -3.79
N PRO A 42 7.41 1.25 -4.53
CA PRO A 42 7.08 2.32 -5.49
C PRO A 42 6.08 1.89 -6.56
N HIS A 43 6.10 0.62 -6.98
CA HIS A 43 5.15 0.11 -7.97
C HIS A 43 3.72 0.12 -7.43
N PHE A 44 3.51 -0.30 -6.18
CA PHE A 44 2.21 -0.21 -5.54
C PHE A 44 1.73 1.24 -5.43
N ILE A 45 2.62 2.17 -5.05
CA ILE A 45 2.30 3.61 -5.02
C ILE A 45 1.78 4.08 -6.37
N SER A 46 2.54 3.87 -7.46
CA SER A 46 2.13 4.31 -8.79
C SER A 46 0.83 3.65 -9.28
N GLN A 47 0.60 2.39 -8.94
CA GLN A 47 -0.69 1.73 -9.26
C GLN A 47 -1.85 2.39 -8.52
N MET A 48 -1.72 2.63 -7.22
CA MET A 48 -2.77 3.30 -6.43
C MET A 48 -3.02 4.73 -6.91
N GLU A 49 -1.99 5.50 -7.26
CA GLU A 49 -2.13 6.84 -7.87
C GLU A 49 -2.89 6.79 -9.21
N SER A 50 -2.63 5.77 -10.03
CA SER A 50 -3.41 5.52 -11.26
C SER A 50 -4.87 5.19 -10.94
N MET A 51 -5.14 4.35 -9.95
CA MET A 51 -6.50 3.98 -9.54
C MET A 51 -7.29 5.15 -8.95
N LEU A 52 -6.61 6.06 -8.23
CA LEU A 52 -7.19 7.33 -7.80
C LEU A 52 -7.56 8.22 -9.00
N THR A 53 -6.74 8.18 -10.06
CA THR A 53 -6.98 8.92 -11.29
C THR A 53 -8.14 8.35 -12.10
N THR A 54 -8.29 7.02 -12.17
CA THR A 54 -9.42 6.36 -12.85
C THR A 54 -10.71 6.38 -12.02
N GLY A 55 -10.60 6.58 -10.71
CA GLY A 55 -11.71 6.56 -9.76
C GLY A 55 -12.06 5.17 -9.24
N GLU A 56 -11.28 4.14 -9.60
CA GLU A 56 -11.38 2.79 -9.02
C GLU A 56 -11.13 2.82 -7.50
N MET A 57 -10.21 3.69 -7.06
CA MET A 57 -10.12 4.10 -5.67
C MET A 57 -10.72 5.50 -5.51
N ASN A 58 -11.56 5.68 -4.51
CA ASN A 58 -12.23 6.95 -4.24
C ASN A 58 -11.96 7.38 -2.79
N SER A 59 -11.46 8.60 -2.59
CA SER A 59 -11.12 9.12 -1.26
C SER A 59 -12.32 9.25 -0.32
N ARG A 60 -13.54 9.19 -0.84
CA ARG A 60 -14.80 9.36 -0.10
C ARG A 60 -15.53 8.05 0.19
N GLN A 61 -15.03 6.93 -0.30
CA GLN A 61 -15.70 5.63 -0.20
C GLN A 61 -14.70 4.59 0.31
N ALA A 62 -15.10 3.84 1.33
CA ALA A 62 -14.34 2.67 1.76
C ALA A 62 -14.50 1.58 0.70
N HIS A 63 -13.39 1.20 0.09
CA HIS A 63 -13.31 0.15 -0.90
C HIS A 63 -11.89 -0.40 -0.90
N CYS A 64 -11.73 -1.59 -0.33
CA CYS A 64 -10.44 -2.26 -0.30
C CYS A 64 -10.14 -2.86 -1.67
N VAL A 65 -8.99 -2.49 -2.22
CA VAL A 65 -8.44 -3.06 -3.44
C VAL A 65 -7.24 -3.94 -3.10
N THR A 66 -7.05 -5.01 -3.86
CA THR A 66 -5.93 -5.95 -3.69
C THR A 66 -5.05 -5.91 -4.93
N LEU A 67 -3.79 -5.54 -4.74
CA LEU A 67 -2.78 -5.44 -5.79
C LEU A 67 -1.75 -6.56 -5.62
N PHE A 68 -1.20 -7.02 -6.74
CA PHE A 68 -0.17 -8.07 -6.76
C PHE A 68 1.02 -7.59 -7.58
N HIS A 69 2.21 -7.71 -7.02
CA HIS A 69 3.43 -7.42 -7.76
C HIS A 69 4.61 -8.22 -7.20
N ASN A 70 5.32 -8.94 -8.09
CA ASN A 70 6.55 -9.67 -7.78
C ASN A 70 6.50 -10.56 -6.51
N GLY A 71 5.38 -11.23 -6.27
CA GLY A 71 5.21 -12.12 -5.10
C GLY A 71 4.88 -11.39 -3.79
N PHE A 72 4.47 -10.13 -3.87
CA PHE A 72 3.84 -9.41 -2.78
C PHE A 72 2.38 -9.10 -3.12
N THR A 73 1.57 -9.06 -2.07
CA THR A 73 0.20 -8.60 -2.08
C THR A 73 0.13 -7.28 -1.31
N CYS A 74 -0.55 -6.29 -1.88
CA CYS A 74 -0.85 -5.02 -1.22
C CYS A 74 -2.36 -4.85 -1.16
N GLU A 75 -2.91 -4.82 0.06
CA GLU A 75 -4.27 -4.36 0.30
C GLU A 75 -4.24 -2.86 0.53
N ALA A 76 -5.12 -2.12 -0.11
CA ALA A 76 -5.20 -0.67 0.00
C ALA A 76 -6.66 -0.20 0.12
N ASP A 77 -6.95 0.70 1.04
CA ASP A 77 -8.27 1.30 1.21
C ASP A 77 -8.16 2.77 1.64
N THR A 78 -9.00 3.64 1.09
CA THR A 78 -9.06 5.04 1.52
C THR A 78 -9.84 5.21 2.83
N LEU A 79 -10.67 4.21 3.18
CA LEU A 79 -11.64 4.22 4.27
C LEU A 79 -12.56 5.45 4.29
N GLY A 80 -12.78 6.07 3.12
CA GLY A 80 -13.54 7.31 3.00
C GLY A 80 -12.93 8.47 3.80
N SER A 81 -11.60 8.48 3.98
CA SER A 81 -10.90 9.42 4.85
C SER A 81 -10.66 10.82 4.27
N TYR A 82 -10.99 11.04 2.99
CA TYR A 82 -10.77 12.29 2.24
C TYR A 82 -9.31 12.71 2.04
N GLY A 83 -8.33 11.99 2.59
CA GLY A 83 -6.93 12.41 2.50
C GLY A 83 -5.89 11.35 2.85
N TYR A 84 -6.30 10.09 3.08
CA TYR A 84 -5.38 9.01 3.39
C TYR A 84 -5.71 7.74 2.60
N VAL A 85 -4.65 6.97 2.34
CA VAL A 85 -4.74 5.58 1.89
C VAL A 85 -4.04 4.71 2.92
N TYR A 86 -4.76 3.73 3.45
CA TYR A 86 -4.25 2.75 4.39
C TYR A 86 -3.85 1.53 3.60
N ILE A 87 -2.63 1.04 3.84
CA ILE A 87 -2.10 -0.11 3.13
C ILE A 87 -1.57 -1.18 4.06
N ALA A 88 -1.61 -2.42 3.59
CA ALA A 88 -0.93 -3.57 4.15
C ALA A 88 -0.25 -4.36 3.03
N VAL A 89 1.08 -4.47 3.09
CA VAL A 89 1.91 -5.19 2.11
C VAL A 89 2.53 -6.41 2.77
N TYR A 90 2.32 -7.58 2.18
CA TYR A 90 2.81 -8.84 2.73
C TYR A 90 3.19 -9.81 1.59
N PRO A 91 4.08 -10.79 1.84
CA PRO A 91 4.44 -11.78 0.83
C PRO A 91 3.20 -12.56 0.41
N THR A 92 3.00 -12.74 -0.89
CA THR A 92 1.91 -13.57 -1.41
C THR A 92 2.24 -15.02 -1.05
N HIS A 93 1.46 -15.63 -0.15
CA HIS A 93 1.57 -17.06 0.13
C HIS A 93 1.36 -17.84 -1.18
N ARG A 94 2.31 -18.72 -1.53
CA ARG A 94 2.14 -19.70 -2.60
C ARG A 94 1.18 -20.80 -2.20
#